data_AF-A0A2A4J9K4-F1
#
_entry.id   AF-A0A2A4J9K4-F1
#
_cell.length_a   1.000
_cell.length_b   1.000
_cell.length_c   1.000
_cell.angle_alpha   90.00
_cell.angle_beta   90.00
_cell.angle_gamma   90.00
#
_symmetry.space_group_name_H-M   'P 1'
#
loop_
_entity.id
_entity.type
_entity.pdbx_description
1 polymer ?
#
loop_
_entity_poly.entity_id
_entity_poly.type
_entity_poly.pdbx_seq_one_letter_code
_entity_poly.pdbx_strand_id
1 'polypeptide(L)'
;MADDDDEIGFGGLYEDGHWVWDEQTQGLLFVSDLPPAQVETIQITTKTPTGAIEFRDDIDLIEQLRYKRRYQRKPIPGKEDLVTLQDIKDIALYTAPINLLSPMLIDLLHLPTTERFLRALIFCCAYYLQVSDQMALRLLELETKVRTRECETLENEYRENLSDLRLLVAKEYCIMLIGGGDMRKFHHMGPNKKRRSLSDKDARLFETFVRMTVQIVYLALGRKNFRQI
;
A
#
# COMPACT_ATOMS: atom_id res chain seq x y z
N MET A 1 34.70 -11.42 35.91
CA MET A 1 33.36 -11.37 36.51
C MET A 1 32.43 -11.11 35.33
N ALA A 2 32.25 -12.03 34.38
CA ALA A 2 31.62 -13.37 34.43
C ALA A 2 30.12 -13.29 34.78
N ASP A 3 29.32 -13.86 33.87
CA ASP A 3 27.88 -14.19 33.85
C ASP A 3 26.89 -13.01 33.68
N ASP A 4 25.93 -13.01 32.74
CA ASP A 4 25.16 -14.12 32.17
C ASP A 4 25.09 -14.11 30.62
N ASP A 5 25.56 -15.20 30.03
CA ASP A 5 25.23 -15.67 28.67
C ASP A 5 23.84 -16.34 28.72
N ASP A 6 22.78 -15.62 28.31
CA ASP A 6 21.55 -16.25 27.85
C ASP A 6 21.64 -16.47 26.33
N GLU A 7 22.50 -17.42 25.95
CA GLU A 7 22.47 -18.07 24.63
C GLU A 7 21.15 -18.84 24.49
N ILE A 8 20.07 -18.13 24.13
CA ILE A 8 18.86 -18.77 23.61
C ILE A 8 19.22 -19.30 22.22
N GLY A 9 19.56 -20.59 22.18
CA GLY A 9 19.98 -21.34 21.01
C GLY A 9 19.17 -20.97 19.76
N PHE A 10 19.91 -20.61 18.71
CA PHE A 10 19.37 -20.34 17.39
C PHE A 10 18.95 -21.65 16.71
N GLY A 11 17.82 -22.21 17.16
CA GLY A 11 17.15 -23.34 16.53
C GLY A 11 16.65 -23.02 15.12
N GLY A 12 17.32 -23.48 14.08
CA GLY A 12 16.84 -23.46 12.69
C GLY A 12 15.59 -24.32 12.49
N LEU A 13 14.70 -23.98 11.54
CA LEU A 13 13.45 -24.72 11.27
C LEU A 13 13.65 -26.22 10.93
N TYR A 14 14.88 -26.59 10.55
CA TYR A 14 15.27 -27.95 10.19
C TYR A 14 16.43 -28.48 11.05
N GLU A 15 16.72 -27.84 12.18
CA GLU A 15 17.69 -28.40 13.11
C GLU A 15 17.08 -29.61 13.81
N ASP A 16 17.90 -30.64 14.00
CA ASP A 16 17.53 -31.91 14.65
C ASP A 16 16.37 -32.64 13.98
N GLY A 17 16.53 -32.93 12.69
CA GLY A 17 15.64 -33.79 11.92
C GLY A 17 16.28 -34.29 10.62
N HIS A 18 15.57 -35.17 9.92
CA HIS A 18 16.02 -35.78 8.68
C HIS A 18 14.91 -35.82 7.62
N TRP A 19 15.31 -35.91 6.35
CA TRP A 19 14.37 -35.99 5.23
C TRP A 19 14.14 -37.44 4.84
N VAL A 20 12.87 -37.83 4.73
CA VAL A 20 12.46 -39.17 4.31
C VAL A 20 11.64 -39.05 3.04
N TRP A 21 11.88 -39.95 2.09
CA TRP A 21 11.03 -40.09 0.93
C TRP A 21 9.72 -40.77 1.33
N ASP A 22 8.60 -40.08 1.15
CA ASP A 22 7.28 -40.64 1.39
C ASP A 22 6.65 -41.11 0.07
N GLU A 23 6.36 -42.41 0.00
CA GLU A 23 5.77 -43.01 -1.18
C GLU A 23 4.30 -42.62 -1.39
N GLN A 24 3.57 -42.22 -0.35
CA GLN A 24 2.17 -41.79 -0.50
C GLN A 24 2.07 -40.41 -1.15
N THR A 25 2.88 -39.44 -0.70
CA THR A 25 2.89 -38.09 -1.26
C THR A 25 3.83 -37.95 -2.46
N GLN A 26 4.65 -38.97 -2.75
CA GLN A 26 5.70 -38.95 -3.78
C GLN A 26 6.63 -37.75 -3.61
N GLY A 27 7.07 -37.52 -2.37
CA GLY A 27 7.84 -36.33 -2.02
C GLY A 27 8.74 -36.51 -0.80
N LEU A 28 9.68 -35.57 -0.65
CA LEU A 28 10.53 -35.49 0.53
C LEU A 28 9.76 -34.82 1.68
N LEU A 29 9.58 -35.56 2.77
CA LEU A 29 9.01 -35.07 4.02
C LEU A 29 10.13 -34.86 5.05
N PHE A 30 10.12 -33.73 5.73
CA PHE A 30 11.01 -33.48 6.85
C PHE A 30 10.42 -34.07 8.14
N VAL A 31 11.18 -34.91 8.82
CA VAL A 31 10.83 -35.54 10.09
C VAL A 31 11.75 -34.94 11.16
N SER A 32 11.17 -34.28 12.18
CA SER A 32 11.93 -33.78 13.32
C SER A 32 12.20 -34.91 14.31
N ASP A 33 13.43 -35.00 14.80
CA ASP A 33 13.88 -35.97 15.81
C ASP A 33 13.65 -35.46 17.25
N LEU A 34 13.17 -34.22 17.40
CA LEU A 34 12.79 -33.63 18.68
C LEU A 34 11.41 -34.13 19.14
N PRO A 35 11.15 -34.18 20.46
CA PRO A 35 9.82 -34.48 20.98
C PRO A 35 8.80 -33.50 20.40
N PRO A 36 7.58 -33.94 20.03
CA PRO A 36 6.58 -33.05 19.45
C PRO A 36 6.31 -31.88 20.42
N ALA A 37 6.75 -30.68 20.04
CA ALA A 37 6.48 -29.49 20.80
C ALA A 37 4.96 -29.31 20.92
N GLN A 38 4.49 -28.95 22.10
CA GLN A 38 3.09 -28.59 22.30
C GLN A 38 2.78 -27.41 21.38
N VAL A 39 2.09 -27.67 20.29
CA VAL A 39 1.59 -26.63 19.40
C VAL A 39 0.52 -25.89 20.19
N GLU A 40 0.89 -24.79 20.83
CA GLU A 40 -0.09 -23.79 21.21
C GLU A 40 -0.75 -23.34 19.90
N THR A 41 -1.92 -23.90 19.61
CA THR A 41 -2.84 -23.35 18.62
C THR A 41 -3.20 -21.95 19.09
N ILE A 42 -2.43 -20.96 18.66
CA ILE A 42 -2.83 -19.56 18.70
C ILE A 42 -4.09 -19.50 17.85
N GLN A 43 -5.25 -19.49 18.49
CA GLN A 43 -6.51 -19.22 17.82
C GLN A 43 -6.44 -17.79 17.30
N ILE A 44 -6.12 -17.63 16.02
CA ILE A 44 -6.18 -16.35 15.32
C ILE A 44 -7.65 -16.00 15.13
N THR A 45 -8.26 -15.44 16.17
CA THR A 45 -9.60 -14.87 16.12
C THR A 45 -9.51 -13.53 15.38
N THR A 46 -9.54 -13.58 14.04
CA THR A 46 -10.13 -12.59 13.12
C THR A 46 -9.63 -12.90 11.71
N LYS A 47 -10.50 -13.50 10.90
CA LYS A 47 -10.30 -13.54 9.46
C LYS A 47 -10.21 -12.10 8.96
N THR A 48 -9.20 -11.79 8.14
CA THR A 48 -9.08 -10.52 7.45
C THR A 48 -10.40 -10.22 6.73
N PRO A 49 -10.97 -8.99 6.81
CA PRO A 49 -12.15 -8.66 6.03
C PRO A 49 -11.77 -8.71 4.55
N THR A 50 -12.10 -9.83 3.90
CA THR A 50 -11.98 -10.00 2.44
C THR A 50 -13.18 -9.39 1.71
N GLY A 51 -14.15 -8.83 2.46
CA GLY A 51 -15.28 -8.08 1.93
C GLY A 51 -14.92 -6.66 1.52
N ALA A 52 -15.84 -6.00 0.81
CA ALA A 52 -15.73 -4.58 0.47
C ALA A 52 -15.57 -3.76 1.76
N ILE A 53 -14.45 -3.04 1.87
CA ILE A 53 -14.21 -2.11 2.98
C ILE A 53 -14.82 -0.78 2.57
N GLU A 54 -15.92 -0.42 3.24
CA GLU A 54 -16.65 0.82 2.98
C GLU A 54 -16.08 1.93 3.85
N PHE A 55 -15.50 2.94 3.21
CA PHE A 55 -15.17 4.19 3.87
C PHE A 55 -16.46 4.96 4.11
N ARG A 56 -16.51 5.73 5.20
CA ARG A 56 -17.68 6.57 5.49
C ARG A 56 -17.76 7.72 4.49
N ASP A 57 -18.73 7.66 3.59
CA ASP A 57 -18.96 8.68 2.57
C ASP A 57 -19.87 9.82 3.08
N ASP A 58 -20.80 9.50 3.98
CA ASP A 58 -21.80 10.39 4.57
C ASP A 58 -21.49 10.73 6.03
N ILE A 59 -20.59 11.70 6.22
CA ILE A 59 -20.25 12.24 7.54
C ILE A 59 -21.27 13.30 7.95
N ASP A 60 -21.91 13.13 9.10
CA ASP A 60 -22.87 14.11 9.62
C ASP A 60 -22.21 15.46 10.00
N LEU A 61 -23.03 16.49 10.22
CA LEU A 61 -22.52 17.83 10.54
C LEU A 61 -21.71 17.86 11.84
N ILE A 62 -22.05 17.01 12.81
CA ILE A 62 -21.40 16.95 14.13
C ILE A 62 -19.99 16.38 14.00
N GLU A 63 -19.83 15.32 13.22
CA GLU A 63 -18.55 14.70 12.89
C GLU A 63 -17.68 15.63 12.03
N GLN A 64 -18.27 16.32 11.05
CA GLN A 64 -17.55 17.36 10.32
C GLN A 64 -17.03 18.47 11.25
N LEU A 65 -17.86 18.96 12.19
CA LEU A 65 -17.44 19.94 13.18
C LEU A 65 -16.34 19.39 14.10
N ARG A 66 -16.44 18.11 14.50
CA ARG A 66 -15.42 17.43 15.29
C ARG A 66 -14.09 17.35 14.53
N TYR A 67 -14.13 17.02 13.24
CA TYR A 67 -12.96 16.99 12.37
C TYR A 67 -12.27 18.35 12.28
N LYS A 68 -13.03 19.38 11.89
CA LYS A 68 -12.52 20.76 11.76
C LYS A 68 -11.93 21.30 13.06
N ARG A 69 -12.51 20.91 14.20
CA ARG A 69 -12.03 21.35 15.51
C ARG A 69 -10.73 20.65 15.93
N ARG A 70 -10.63 19.33 15.74
CA ARG A 70 -9.56 18.51 16.35
C ARG A 70 -8.44 18.08 15.40
N TYR A 71 -8.74 17.84 14.13
CA TYR A 71 -7.81 17.19 13.20
C TYR A 71 -7.39 18.09 12.04
N GLN A 72 -8.29 18.95 11.54
CA GLN A 72 -7.94 19.85 10.44
C GLN A 72 -6.82 20.81 10.84
N ARG A 73 -5.76 20.87 10.02
CA ARG A 73 -4.68 21.85 10.20
C ARG A 73 -5.23 23.27 10.20
N LYS A 74 -4.67 24.13 11.04
CA LYS A 74 -5.06 25.54 11.07
C LYS A 74 -4.32 26.30 9.97
N PRO A 75 -5.00 27.17 9.20
CA PRO A 75 -4.35 27.99 8.20
C PRO A 75 -3.33 28.92 8.88
N ILE A 76 -2.15 29.04 8.27
CA ILE A 76 -1.09 29.90 8.79
C ILE A 76 -1.31 31.30 8.18
N PRO A 77 -1.47 32.36 8.99
CA PRO A 77 -1.63 33.71 8.48
C PRO A 77 -0.49 34.10 7.53
N GLY A 78 -0.83 34.65 6.37
CA GLY A 78 0.13 35.08 5.35
C GLY A 78 0.67 33.96 4.44
N LYS A 79 0.21 32.72 4.59
CA LYS A 79 0.49 31.63 3.64
C LYS A 79 -0.77 31.24 2.88
N GLU A 80 -0.61 30.87 1.61
CA GLU A 80 -1.70 30.34 0.81
C GLU A 80 -2.19 29.01 1.40
N ASP A 81 -3.51 28.88 1.56
CA ASP A 81 -4.12 27.70 2.15
C ASP A 81 -4.39 26.63 1.07
N LEU A 82 -3.34 25.91 0.70
CA LEU A 82 -3.39 24.87 -0.33
C LEU A 82 -3.68 23.49 0.27
N VAL A 83 -4.54 22.70 -0.38
CA VAL A 83 -4.78 21.31 0.03
C VAL A 83 -3.51 20.48 -0.18
N THR A 84 -2.99 19.89 0.90
CA THR A 84 -1.79 19.06 0.88
C THR A 84 -2.13 17.57 0.88
N LEU A 85 -1.15 16.72 0.56
CA LEU A 85 -1.30 15.26 0.71
C LEU A 85 -1.63 14.87 2.16
N GLN A 86 -1.11 15.60 3.15
CA GLN A 86 -1.42 15.34 4.55
C GLN A 86 -2.91 15.59 4.83
N ASP A 87 -3.48 16.68 4.32
CA ASP A 87 -4.91 16.97 4.47
C ASP A 87 -5.79 15.84 3.89
N ILE A 88 -5.36 15.21 2.78
CA ILE A 88 -6.04 14.07 2.16
C ILE A 88 -5.89 12.80 3.01
N LYS A 89 -4.67 12.53 3.52
CA LYS A 89 -4.42 11.40 4.43
C LYS A 89 -5.26 11.51 5.70
N ASP A 90 -5.38 12.71 6.27
CA ASP A 90 -6.13 12.94 7.50
C ASP A 90 -7.62 12.65 7.30
N ILE A 91 -8.20 13.06 6.16
CA ILE A 91 -9.58 12.72 5.81
C ILE A 91 -9.73 11.21 5.60
N ALA A 92 -8.84 10.59 4.84
CA ALA A 92 -8.88 9.14 4.58
C ALA A 92 -8.80 8.32 5.88
N LEU A 93 -7.94 8.72 6.82
CA LEU A 93 -7.82 8.11 8.13
C LEU A 93 -9.06 8.35 9.00
N TYR A 94 -9.67 9.54 8.91
CA TYR A 94 -10.86 9.88 9.67
C TYR A 94 -12.10 9.10 9.21
N THR A 95 -12.21 8.82 7.90
CA THR A 95 -13.34 8.07 7.33
C THR A 95 -13.11 6.56 7.27
N ALA A 96 -11.87 6.10 7.50
CA ALA A 96 -11.53 4.68 7.51
C ALA A 96 -12.30 3.91 8.60
N PRO A 97 -12.71 2.67 8.31
CA PRO A 97 -13.22 1.76 9.33
C PRO A 97 -12.20 1.51 10.44
N ILE A 98 -12.63 1.51 11.70
CA ILE A 98 -11.73 1.40 12.86
C ILE A 98 -10.94 0.07 12.84
N ASN A 99 -11.55 -1.01 12.36
CA ASN A 99 -10.90 -2.32 12.21
C ASN A 99 -9.78 -2.34 11.16
N LEU A 100 -9.75 -1.36 10.25
CA LEU A 100 -8.68 -1.16 9.28
C LEU A 100 -7.46 -0.47 9.92
N LEU A 101 -7.69 0.35 10.95
CA LEU A 101 -6.66 1.20 11.52
C LEU A 101 -5.77 0.42 12.51
N SER A 102 -4.46 0.51 12.29
CA SER A 102 -3.45 0.05 13.25
C SER A 102 -2.34 1.10 13.36
N PRO A 103 -1.64 1.18 14.52
CA PRO A 103 -0.49 2.07 14.66
C PRO A 103 0.57 1.83 13.58
N MET A 104 0.78 0.56 13.22
CA MET A 104 1.72 0.16 12.17
C MET A 104 1.35 0.73 10.79
N LEU A 105 0.06 0.72 10.44
CA LEU A 105 -0.43 1.33 9.20
C LEU A 105 -0.28 2.86 9.21
N ILE A 106 -0.63 3.50 10.34
CA ILE A 106 -0.54 4.95 10.49
C ILE A 106 0.92 5.39 10.33
N ASP A 107 1.85 4.71 11.02
CA ASP A 107 3.28 4.99 10.90
C ASP A 107 3.78 4.79 9.46
N LEU A 108 3.30 3.75 8.79
CA LEU A 108 3.63 3.47 7.38
C LEU A 108 3.16 4.62 6.47
N LEU A 109 1.95 5.14 6.65
CA LEU A 109 1.39 6.25 5.85
C LEU A 109 2.10 7.60 6.06
N HIS A 110 2.84 7.74 7.16
CA HIS A 110 3.60 8.95 7.49
C HIS A 110 5.09 8.85 7.14
N LEU A 111 5.53 7.75 6.51
CA LEU A 111 6.89 7.65 6.02
C LEU A 111 7.12 8.51 4.77
N PRO A 112 8.27 9.21 4.67
CA PRO A 112 8.69 9.89 3.44
C PRO A 112 8.63 9.03 2.17
N THR A 113 8.99 7.74 2.26
CA THR A 113 8.88 6.83 1.11
C THR A 113 7.43 6.62 0.69
N THR A 114 6.51 6.43 1.63
CA THR A 114 5.08 6.31 1.33
C THR A 114 4.52 7.60 0.77
N GLU A 115 4.96 8.76 1.24
CA GLU A 115 4.54 10.05 0.66
C GLU A 115 4.97 10.21 -0.79
N ARG A 116 6.20 9.82 -1.14
CA ARG A 116 6.70 9.85 -2.52
C ARG A 116 5.90 8.90 -3.41
N PHE A 117 5.65 7.68 -2.93
CA PHE A 117 4.81 6.71 -3.62
C PHE A 117 3.39 7.25 -3.88
N LEU A 118 2.72 7.79 -2.85
CA LEU A 118 1.37 8.35 -2.99
C LEU A 118 1.32 9.52 -3.97
N ARG A 119 2.32 10.43 -3.93
CA ARG A 119 2.40 11.54 -4.90
C ARG A 119 2.58 11.04 -6.33
N ALA A 120 3.50 10.09 -6.54
CA ALA A 120 3.73 9.48 -7.84
C ALA A 120 2.46 8.79 -8.38
N LEU A 121 1.76 8.06 -7.52
CA LEU A 121 0.53 7.36 -7.88
C LEU A 121 -0.60 8.33 -8.22
N ILE A 122 -0.80 9.38 -7.42
CA ILE A 122 -1.79 10.43 -7.69
C ILE A 122 -1.49 11.09 -9.04
N PHE A 123 -0.23 11.41 -9.33
CA PHE A 123 0.15 11.99 -10.63
C PHE A 123 -0.07 11.03 -11.79
N CYS A 124 0.30 9.75 -11.64
CA CYS A 124 0.05 8.73 -12.66
C CYS A 124 -1.44 8.58 -12.96
N CYS A 125 -2.29 8.49 -11.93
CA CYS A 125 -3.74 8.36 -12.08
C CYS A 125 -4.37 9.65 -12.64
N ALA A 126 -3.94 10.83 -12.19
CA ALA A 126 -4.42 12.11 -12.72
C ALA A 126 -4.14 12.23 -14.22
N TYR A 127 -2.91 11.93 -14.64
CA TYR A 127 -2.51 11.99 -16.05
C TYR A 127 -3.25 10.94 -16.89
N TYR A 128 -3.40 9.72 -16.36
CA TYR A 128 -4.17 8.68 -17.04
C TYR A 128 -5.62 9.13 -17.31
N LEU A 129 -6.31 9.69 -16.32
CA LEU A 129 -7.69 10.18 -16.50
C LEU A 129 -7.75 11.28 -17.57
N GLN A 130 -6.84 12.26 -17.49
CA GLN A 130 -6.75 13.34 -18.47
C GLN A 130 -6.52 12.82 -19.90
N VAL A 131 -5.59 11.89 -20.08
CA VAL A 131 -5.29 11.32 -21.41
C VAL A 131 -6.45 10.44 -21.89
N SER A 132 -7.06 9.66 -21.00
CA SER A 132 -8.20 8.79 -21.33
C SER A 132 -9.34 9.59 -21.97
N ASP A 133 -9.66 10.78 -21.45
CA ASP A 133 -10.67 11.65 -22.05
C ASP A 133 -10.31 12.12 -23.44
N GLN A 134 -9.06 12.56 -23.60
CA GLN A 134 -8.56 13.02 -24.89
C GLN A 134 -8.59 11.88 -25.90
N MET A 135 -8.25 10.65 -25.49
CA MET A 135 -8.32 9.47 -26.35
C MET A 135 -9.76 9.09 -26.69
N ALA A 136 -10.70 9.21 -25.75
CA ALA A 136 -12.11 8.97 -26.01
C ALA A 136 -12.68 9.98 -27.03
N LEU A 137 -12.37 11.27 -26.88
CA LEU A 137 -12.75 12.30 -27.85
C LEU A 137 -12.15 12.03 -29.22
N ARG A 138 -10.86 11.66 -29.28
CA ARG A 138 -10.20 11.33 -30.54
C ARG A 138 -10.80 10.11 -31.23
N LEU A 139 -11.22 9.10 -30.46
CA LEU A 139 -11.89 7.93 -31.02
C LEU A 139 -13.17 8.31 -31.76
N LEU A 140 -13.95 9.26 -31.22
CA LEU A 140 -15.13 9.82 -31.89
C LEU A 140 -14.75 10.64 -33.12
N GLU A 141 -13.67 11.42 -33.06
CA GLU A 141 -13.20 12.22 -34.19
C GLU A 141 -12.76 11.36 -35.39
N LEU A 142 -12.23 10.15 -35.15
CA LEU A 142 -11.84 9.22 -36.21
C LEU A 142 -13.02 8.74 -37.08
N GLU A 143 -14.26 8.89 -36.62
CA GLU A 143 -15.44 8.58 -37.41
C GLU A 143 -15.66 9.60 -38.54
N THR A 144 -15.15 10.84 -38.39
CA THR A 144 -15.45 11.96 -39.29
C THR A 144 -14.21 12.66 -39.86
N LYS A 145 -13.03 12.47 -39.25
CA LYS A 145 -11.79 13.18 -39.60
C LYS A 145 -10.71 12.21 -40.06
N VAL A 146 -9.90 12.65 -41.02
CA VAL A 146 -8.72 11.91 -41.50
C VAL A 146 -7.56 12.10 -40.52
N ARG A 147 -6.89 10.99 -40.17
CA ARG A 147 -5.74 10.98 -39.28
C ARG A 147 -4.52 11.64 -39.96
N THR A 148 -3.82 12.50 -39.22
CA THR A 148 -2.58 13.16 -39.68
C THR A 148 -1.36 12.71 -38.89
N ARG A 149 -0.16 13.06 -39.36
CA ARG A 149 1.11 12.71 -38.69
C ARG A 149 1.22 13.36 -37.32
N GLU A 150 0.67 14.56 -37.14
CA GLU A 150 0.65 15.28 -35.87
C GLU A 150 -0.16 14.51 -34.80
N CYS A 151 -1.18 13.76 -35.21
CA CYS A 151 -1.92 12.90 -34.28
C CYS A 151 -1.03 11.81 -33.69
N GLU A 152 -0.18 11.20 -34.51
CA GLU A 152 0.72 10.15 -34.07
C GLU A 152 1.81 10.68 -33.15
N THR A 153 2.38 11.86 -33.44
CA THR A 153 3.34 12.53 -32.55
C THR A 153 2.73 12.78 -31.17
N LEU A 154 1.52 13.32 -31.11
CA LEU A 154 0.84 13.65 -29.85
C LEU A 154 0.46 12.40 -29.04
N GLU A 155 -0.02 11.34 -29.70
CA GLU A 155 -0.34 10.07 -29.03
C GLU A 155 0.92 9.38 -28.49
N ASN A 156 2.03 9.47 -29.22
CA ASN A 156 3.33 8.98 -28.73
C ASN A 156 3.78 9.75 -27.49
N GLU A 157 3.63 11.08 -27.47
CA GLU A 157 3.94 11.91 -26.29
C GLU A 157 3.10 11.49 -25.07
N TYR A 158 1.80 11.28 -25.24
CA TYR A 158 0.93 10.79 -24.17
C TYR A 158 1.36 9.41 -23.66
N ARG A 159 1.72 8.51 -24.57
CA ARG A 159 2.20 7.17 -24.22
C ARG A 159 3.51 7.22 -23.43
N GLU A 160 4.46 8.04 -23.88
CA GLU A 160 5.77 8.21 -23.24
C GLU A 160 5.63 8.81 -21.85
N ASN A 161 4.88 9.90 -21.71
CA ASN A 161 4.61 10.53 -20.41
C ASN A 161 3.94 9.54 -19.43
N LEU A 162 2.98 8.74 -19.90
CA LEU A 162 2.33 7.72 -19.07
C LEU A 162 3.30 6.59 -18.68
N SER A 163 4.22 6.22 -19.57
CA SER A 163 5.29 5.25 -19.28
C SER A 163 6.22 5.76 -18.18
N ASP A 164 6.65 7.02 -18.26
CA ASP A 164 7.53 7.64 -17.26
C ASP A 164 6.87 7.72 -15.88
N LEU A 165 5.57 8.08 -15.84
CA LEU A 165 4.81 8.10 -14.58
C LEU A 165 4.64 6.70 -13.98
N ARG A 166 4.38 5.67 -14.80
CA ARG A 166 4.33 4.27 -14.33
C ARG A 166 5.68 3.82 -13.78
N LEU A 167 6.78 4.20 -14.43
CA LEU A 167 8.13 3.90 -13.97
C LEU A 167 8.44 4.60 -12.64
N LEU A 168 7.99 5.84 -12.46
CA LEU A 168 8.12 6.56 -11.18
C LEU A 168 7.36 5.85 -10.05
N VAL A 169 6.12 5.43 -10.29
CA VAL A 169 5.34 4.64 -9.33
C VAL A 169 6.04 3.32 -9.01
N ALA A 170 6.49 2.60 -10.03
CA ALA A 170 7.19 1.33 -9.86
C ALA A 170 8.48 1.49 -9.04
N LYS A 171 9.25 2.55 -9.29
CA LYS A 171 10.47 2.86 -8.54
C LYS A 171 10.18 3.04 -7.04
N GLU A 172 9.22 3.90 -6.69
CA GLU A 172 8.88 4.14 -5.28
C GLU A 172 8.29 2.88 -4.63
N TYR A 173 7.48 2.11 -5.37
CA TYR A 173 6.94 0.83 -4.89
C TYR A 173 8.03 -0.23 -4.65
N CYS A 174 9.02 -0.33 -5.54
CA CYS A 174 10.16 -1.22 -5.37
C CYS A 174 10.95 -0.90 -4.09
N ILE A 175 11.14 0.38 -3.75
CA ILE A 175 11.79 0.79 -2.49
C ILE A 175 10.99 0.26 -1.29
N MET A 176 9.66 0.31 -1.34
CA MET A 176 8.80 -0.24 -0.30
C MET A 176 8.93 -1.76 -0.20
N LEU A 177 8.90 -2.46 -1.34
CA LEU A 177 8.98 -3.91 -1.43
C LEU A 177 10.31 -4.47 -0.89
N ILE A 178 11.43 -3.83 -1.18
CA ILE A 178 12.74 -4.32 -0.69
C ILE A 178 13.03 -3.89 0.75
N GLY A 179 12.16 -3.08 1.36
CA GLY A 179 12.38 -2.51 2.68
C GLY A 179 13.52 -1.48 2.70
N GLY A 180 13.70 -0.71 1.63
CA GLY A 180 14.76 0.28 1.51
C GLY A 180 14.58 1.47 2.46
N GLY A 181 15.70 1.98 3.02
CA GLY A 181 15.70 3.20 3.83
C GLY A 181 14.83 3.12 5.09
N ASP A 182 13.83 4.00 5.17
CA ASP A 182 12.86 4.13 6.27
C ASP A 182 11.82 3.00 6.32
N MET A 183 11.68 2.21 5.24
CA MET A 183 10.78 1.05 5.15
C MET A 183 11.33 -0.20 5.86
N ARG A 184 12.62 -0.22 6.20
CA ARG A 184 13.31 -1.38 6.82
C ARG A 184 12.65 -1.86 8.12
N LYS A 185 11.99 -0.98 8.87
CA LYS A 185 11.28 -1.36 10.11
C LYS A 185 10.04 -2.19 9.85
N PHE A 186 9.42 -2.06 8.67
CA PHE A 186 8.21 -2.78 8.26
C PHE A 186 8.49 -4.03 7.43
N HIS A 187 9.75 -4.28 7.06
CA HIS A 187 10.13 -5.37 6.18
C HIS A 187 10.83 -6.51 6.93
N HIS A 188 10.53 -7.77 6.62
CA HIS A 188 11.12 -8.94 7.29
C HIS A 188 12.52 -9.32 6.76
N MET A 189 12.99 -8.71 5.67
CA MET A 189 14.35 -8.95 5.17
C MET A 189 15.39 -8.05 5.84
N GLY A 190 16.50 -8.65 6.25
CA GLY A 190 17.68 -8.00 6.83
C GLY A 190 18.67 -9.04 7.36
N PRO A 191 19.96 -8.70 7.49
CA PRO A 191 20.99 -9.61 7.99
C PRO A 191 20.68 -10.12 9.41
N ASN A 192 20.02 -9.31 10.23
CA ASN A 192 19.70 -9.61 11.63
C ASN A 192 18.24 -10.03 11.86
N LYS A 193 17.47 -10.26 10.80
CA LYS A 193 16.06 -10.70 10.90
C LYS A 193 15.97 -12.16 10.54
N LYS A 194 15.02 -12.88 11.14
CA LYS A 194 14.80 -14.34 10.93
C LYS A 194 14.47 -14.75 9.49
N ARG A 195 14.50 -13.82 8.52
CA ARG A 195 14.16 -13.97 7.09
C ARG A 195 12.90 -14.79 6.83
N ARG A 196 12.00 -14.83 7.81
CA ARG A 196 10.73 -15.53 7.76
C ARG A 196 9.67 -14.44 7.66
N SER A 197 8.93 -14.42 6.55
CA SER A 197 7.77 -13.57 6.47
C SER A 197 6.79 -14.01 7.57
N LEU A 198 6.26 -13.06 8.33
CA LEU A 198 5.04 -13.31 9.08
C LEU A 198 3.92 -13.17 8.07
N SER A 199 3.79 -14.15 7.15
CA SER A 199 3.06 -14.03 5.88
C SER A 199 1.69 -13.39 6.04
N ASP A 200 0.97 -13.78 7.09
CA ASP A 200 -0.35 -13.29 7.41
C ASP A 200 -0.39 -11.83 7.90
N LYS A 201 0.55 -11.45 8.77
CA LYS A 201 0.62 -10.07 9.31
C LYS A 201 1.05 -9.10 8.21
N ASP A 202 2.05 -9.50 7.43
CA ASP A 202 2.57 -8.70 6.32
C ASP A 202 1.51 -8.56 5.21
N ALA A 203 0.80 -9.65 4.88
CA ALA A 203 -0.31 -9.62 3.92
C ALA A 203 -1.44 -8.70 4.40
N ARG A 204 -1.86 -8.80 5.67
CA ARG A 204 -2.90 -7.92 6.23
C ARG A 204 -2.51 -6.45 6.18
N LEU A 205 -1.28 -6.12 6.57
CA LEU A 205 -0.78 -4.75 6.50
C LEU A 205 -0.78 -4.25 5.05
N PHE A 206 -0.27 -5.06 4.13
CA PHE A 206 -0.17 -4.69 2.72
C PHE A 206 -1.55 -4.49 2.07
N GLU A 207 -2.48 -5.42 2.29
CA GLU A 207 -3.84 -5.33 1.76
C GLU A 207 -4.56 -4.09 2.31
N THR A 208 -4.39 -3.81 3.59
CA THR A 208 -4.90 -2.61 4.24
C THR A 208 -4.27 -1.33 3.66
N PHE A 209 -2.96 -1.34 3.44
CA PHE A 209 -2.24 -0.24 2.83
C PHE A 209 -2.72 0.06 1.40
N VAL A 210 -2.96 -0.98 0.59
CA VAL A 210 -3.52 -0.83 -0.76
C VAL A 210 -4.90 -0.18 -0.70
N ARG A 211 -5.78 -0.62 0.19
CA ARG A 211 -7.13 -0.02 0.34
C ARG A 211 -7.07 1.45 0.76
N MET A 212 -6.22 1.79 1.73
CA MET A 212 -6.00 3.19 2.11
C MET A 212 -5.46 4.02 0.95
N THR A 213 -4.54 3.45 0.17
CA THR A 213 -3.95 4.09 -1.01
C THR A 213 -5.02 4.41 -2.05
N VAL A 214 -5.90 3.45 -2.35
CA VAL A 214 -7.03 3.66 -3.27
C VAL A 214 -7.91 4.81 -2.79
N GLN A 215 -8.28 4.83 -1.50
CA GLN A 215 -9.10 5.92 -0.96
C GLN A 215 -8.40 7.28 -1.04
N ILE A 216 -7.10 7.33 -0.73
CA ILE A 216 -6.31 8.57 -0.82
C ILE A 216 -6.28 9.09 -2.26
N VAL A 217 -6.04 8.21 -3.24
CA VAL A 217 -6.05 8.58 -4.68
C VAL A 217 -7.43 9.05 -5.10
N TYR A 218 -8.48 8.34 -4.69
CA TYR A 218 -9.87 8.72 -4.97
C TYR A 218 -10.20 10.10 -4.41
N LEU A 219 -9.88 10.38 -3.14
CA LEU A 219 -10.12 11.69 -2.53
C LEU A 219 -9.29 12.81 -3.18
N ALA A 220 -8.06 12.50 -3.61
CA ALA A 220 -7.19 13.44 -4.30
C ALA A 220 -7.75 13.86 -5.68
N LEU A 221 -8.31 12.91 -6.42
CA LEU A 221 -8.75 13.11 -7.81
C LEU A 221 -10.24 13.44 -7.94
N GLY A 222 -11.07 12.93 -7.02
CA GLY A 222 -12.53 13.00 -7.08
C GLY A 222 -13.02 14.42 -7.33
N ARG A 223 -12.48 15.43 -6.63
CA ARG A 223 -12.91 16.83 -6.80
C ARG A 223 -12.74 17.41 -8.22
N LYS A 224 -11.87 16.87 -9.07
CA LYS A 224 -11.65 17.36 -10.44
C LYS A 224 -12.22 16.43 -11.52
N ASN A 225 -12.31 15.13 -11.25
CA ASN A 225 -12.53 14.10 -12.27
C ASN A 225 -13.89 13.37 -12.14
N PHE A 226 -14.80 13.79 -11.26
CA PHE A 226 -16.17 13.23 -11.11
C PHE A 226 -17.05 13.27 -12.38
N ARG A 227 -16.56 13.78 -13.52
CA ARG A 227 -17.28 13.69 -14.80
C ARG A 227 -17.02 12.36 -15.55
N GLN A 228 -16.12 11.49 -15.06
CA GLN A 228 -15.63 10.30 -15.78
C GLN A 228 -15.61 8.99 -14.98
N ILE A 229 -15.99 9.03 -13.71
CA ILE A 229 -16.20 7.84 -12.87
C ILE A 229 -17.70 7.75 -12.61
#